data_AF-A0A2E7K1D9-F1
#
_entry.id   AF-A0A2E7K1D9-F1
#
_cell.length_a   1.000
_cell.length_b   1.000
_cell.length_c   1.000
_cell.angle_alpha   90.00
_cell.angle_beta   90.00
_cell.angle_gamma   90.00
#
_symmetry.space_group_name_H-M   'P 1'
#
loop_
_entity.id
_entity.type
_entity.pdbx_description
1 polymer ?
#
loop_
_entity_poly.entity_id
_entity_poly.type
_entity_poly.pdbx_seq_one_letter_code
_entity_poly.pdbx_strand_id
1 'polypeptide(L)' 'QQGIIPRQVANYGLPTCLRVSIGTREENDAFLHALEALKGLAA' A
#
# COMPACT_ATOMS: atom_id res chain seq x y z
N GLN A 1 6.03 1.18 10.69
CA GLN A 1 6.64 2.50 10.43
C GLN A 1 5.67 3.52 9.80
N GLN A 2 4.49 3.16 9.24
CA GLN A 2 3.45 4.12 8.78
C GLN A 2 1.99 3.69 9.13
N GLY A 3 1.79 2.67 9.97
CA GLY A 3 0.46 2.20 10.39
C GLY A 3 -0.37 1.42 9.35
N ILE A 4 0.18 1.12 8.17
CA ILE A 4 -0.51 0.46 7.06
C ILE A 4 -0.11 -1.03 6.97
N ILE A 5 -1.10 -1.93 6.83
CA ILE A 5 -0.89 -3.39 6.77
C ILE A 5 -1.51 -3.97 5.47
N PRO A 6 -0.75 -4.05 4.36
CA PRO A 6 -1.20 -4.73 3.16
C PRO A 6 -1.07 -6.26 3.30
N ARG A 7 -1.85 -7.02 2.53
CA ARG A 7 -1.74 -8.49 2.48
C ARG A 7 -0.93 -8.95 1.27
N GLN A 8 0.06 -9.80 1.50
CA GLN A 8 0.73 -10.52 0.42
C GLN A 8 -0.22 -11.54 -0.21
N VAL A 9 -0.11 -11.71 -1.53
CA VAL A 9 -0.99 -12.60 -2.32
C VAL A 9 -0.20 -13.59 -3.19
N ALA A 10 1.01 -13.95 -2.76
CA ALA A 10 1.86 -14.91 -3.49
C ALA A 10 1.13 -16.24 -3.78
N ASN A 11 0.26 -16.71 -2.87
CA ASN A 11 -0.51 -17.95 -3.02
C ASN A 11 -1.53 -17.93 -4.19
N TYR A 12 -1.80 -16.76 -4.78
CA TYR A 12 -2.65 -16.61 -5.96
C TYR A 12 -1.84 -16.55 -7.28
N GLY A 13 -0.56 -16.91 -7.26
CA GLY A 13 0.32 -16.80 -8.43
C GLY A 13 0.83 -15.38 -8.70
N LEU A 14 0.70 -14.47 -7.72
CA LEU A 14 1.10 -13.06 -7.83
C LEU A 14 2.19 -12.72 -6.77
N PRO A 15 3.43 -13.24 -6.92
CA PRO A 15 4.46 -13.21 -5.87
C PRO A 15 4.96 -11.80 -5.53
N THR A 16 4.86 -10.85 -6.45
CA THR A 16 5.32 -9.46 -6.28
C THR A 16 4.17 -8.49 -5.99
N CYS A 17 2.96 -8.99 -5.78
CA CYS A 17 1.78 -8.15 -5.59
C CYS A 17 1.34 -8.11 -4.13
N LEU A 18 0.79 -6.96 -3.77
CA LEU A 18 0.09 -6.73 -2.51
C LEU A 18 -1.38 -6.49 -2.80
N ARG A 19 -2.24 -6.99 -1.93
CA ARG A 19 -3.66 -6.67 -1.91
C ARG A 19 -3.91 -5.66 -0.81
N VAL A 20 -4.49 -4.53 -1.22
CA VAL A 20 -4.87 -3.42 -0.34
C VAL A 20 -6.40 -3.38 -0.32
N SER A 21 -6.98 -3.24 0.87
CA SER A 21 -8.42 -3.04 1.01
C SER A 21 -8.74 -1.56 0.76
N ILE A 22 -9.87 -1.26 0.12
CA ILE A 22 -10.36 0.12 0.00
C ILE A 22 -11.09 0.47 1.30
N GLY A 23 -10.54 1.46 2.02
CA GLY A 23 -11.09 1.97 3.27
C GLY A 23 -11.81 3.30 3.09
N THR A 24 -11.83 4.12 4.15
CA THR A 24 -12.29 5.51 4.06
C THR A 24 -11.35 6.34 3.17
N ARG A 25 -11.77 7.56 2.84
CA ARG A 25 -10.94 8.49 2.06
C ARG A 25 -9.60 8.74 2.76
N GLU A 26 -9.65 9.00 4.06
CA GLU A 26 -8.49 9.33 4.88
C GLU A 26 -7.49 8.15 4.96
N GLU A 27 -8.01 6.93 5.08
CA GLU A 27 -7.20 5.71 5.06
C GLU A 27 -6.51 5.50 3.71
N ASN A 28 -7.23 5.73 2.61
CA ASN A 28 -6.69 5.61 1.26
C ASN A 28 -5.65 6.71 0.96
N ASP A 29 -5.89 7.95 1.41
CA ASP A 29 -4.95 9.07 1.25
C ASP A 29 -3.65 8.81 2.03
N ALA A 30 -3.74 8.27 3.26
CA ALA A 30 -2.58 7.86 4.03
C ALA A 30 -1.78 6.74 3.33
N PHE A 31 -2.48 5.77 2.73
CA PHE A 31 -1.84 4.71 1.95
C PHE A 31 -1.05 5.26 0.75
N LEU A 32 -1.65 6.16 -0.02
CA LEU A 32 -1.02 6.76 -1.21
C LEU A 32 0.21 7.59 -0.83
N HIS A 33 0.12 8.41 0.22
CA HIS A 33 1.26 9.19 0.72
C HIS A 33 2.44 8.28 1.11
N ALA A 34 2.16 7.20 1.84
CA ALA A 34 3.20 6.25 2.23
C ALA A 34 3.83 5.56 1.00
N LEU A 35 3.03 5.27 -0.03
CA LEU A 35 3.52 4.68 -1.28
C LEU A 35 4.41 5.65 -2.07
N GLU A 36 4.06 6.93 -2.12
CA GLU A 36 4.88 7.97 -2.78
C GLU A 36 6.23 8.17 -2.08
N ALA A 37 6.23 8.19 -0.74
CA ALA A 37 7.45 8.28 0.06
C ALA A 37 8.41 7.11 -0.21
N LEU A 38 7.87 5.89 -0.40
CA LEU A 38 8.67 4.71 -0.74
C LEU A 38 9.24 4.74 -2.15
N LYS A 39 8.55 5.38 -3.10
CA LYS A 39 9.00 5.49 -4.49
C LYS A 39 10.06 6.58 -4.72
N GLY A 40 10.36 7.39 -3.70
CA GLY A 40 11.26 8.55 -3.86
C GLY A 40 10.69 9.62 -4.79
N LEU A 41 9.37 9.65 -4.97
CA LEU A 41 8.66 10.65 -5.79
C LEU A 41 8.34 11.94 -5.03
N ALA A 42 8.70 12.02 -3.75
CA ALA A 42 8.62 13.25 -2.98
C ALA A 42 9.74 14.20 -3.44
N ALA A 43 9.36 15.15 -4.31
CA ALA A 43 10.14 16.34 -4.64
C ALA A 43 9.70 17.53 -3.76
#